data_AF-A0A1V6HDJ7-F1
#
_entry.id   AF-A0A1V6HDJ7-F1
#
_cell.length_a   1.000
_cell.length_b   1.000
_cell.length_c   1.000
_cell.angle_alpha   90.00
_cell.angle_beta   90.00
_cell.angle_gamma   90.00
#
_symmetry.space_group_name_H-M   'P 1'
#
loop_
_entity.id
_entity.type
_entity.pdbx_description
1 polymer ?
#
loop_
_entity_poly.entity_id
_entity_poly.type
_entity_poly.pdbx_seq_one_letter_code
_entity_poly.pdbx_strand_id
1 'polypeptide(L)'
;MKKTRLRFFILLLFASFTLTQAYSQQIGNGYATYTTTDMNRCFYSGLYSVQNTVNCTPDVSTGWQHLFVLRHSTTNNNYQLQIAAGFAQNSRLFFRKIAVSDLVSPVSSPWFEIATRGTNVFTGDQKINGSLYANSIYVQQTVWSDYVFYPGYTLMPLTDLEYFIHKNKHLPEVPTTKEVLENGVNVAEMNALLLKKVEELTLYVIDLKKEIDLLKQTH
;
A
#
# COMPACT_ATOMS: atom_id res chain seq x y z
N MET A 1 30.65 53.26 -33.90
CA MET A 1 30.90 52.55 -32.61
C MET A 1 29.68 51.86 -31.97
N LYS A 2 28.44 52.37 -32.05
CA LYS A 2 27.26 51.74 -31.39
C LYS A 2 26.80 50.40 -32.00
N LYS A 3 26.79 50.25 -33.34
CA LYS A 3 26.38 48.99 -34.01
C LYS A 3 27.29 47.79 -33.69
N THR A 4 28.57 48.04 -33.49
CA THR A 4 29.57 46.99 -33.22
C THR A 4 29.41 46.42 -31.81
N ARG A 5 29.09 47.26 -30.83
CA ARG A 5 28.85 46.83 -29.43
C ARG A 5 27.55 46.02 -29.28
N LEU A 6 26.50 46.37 -30.02
CA LEU A 6 25.23 45.62 -30.00
C LEU A 6 25.38 44.22 -30.62
N ARG A 7 26.13 44.11 -31.73
CA ARG A 7 26.45 42.80 -32.33
C ARG A 7 27.28 41.92 -31.40
N PHE A 8 28.22 42.51 -30.67
CA PHE A 8 29.04 41.77 -29.70
C PHE A 8 28.20 41.24 -28.52
N PHE A 9 27.27 42.04 -27.99
CA PHE A 9 26.36 41.62 -26.93
C PHE A 9 25.38 40.53 -27.37
N ILE A 10 24.83 40.60 -28.59
CA ILE A 10 23.94 39.57 -29.14
C ILE A 10 24.70 38.26 -29.35
N LEU A 11 25.96 38.32 -29.81
CA LEU A 11 26.80 37.13 -29.95
C LEU A 11 27.10 36.47 -28.60
N LEU A 12 27.35 37.28 -27.57
CA LEU A 12 27.61 36.81 -26.21
C LEU A 12 26.36 36.21 -25.56
N LEU A 13 25.17 36.79 -25.82
CA LEU A 13 23.89 36.23 -25.38
C LEU A 13 23.59 34.89 -26.08
N PHE A 14 23.83 34.80 -27.39
CA PHE A 14 23.67 33.54 -28.14
C PHE A 14 24.66 32.46 -27.68
N ALA A 15 25.91 32.83 -27.37
CA ALA A 15 26.90 31.90 -26.81
C ALA A 15 26.55 31.46 -25.38
N SER A 16 25.85 32.29 -24.61
CA SER A 16 25.38 31.92 -23.26
C SER A 16 24.14 31.02 -23.25
N PHE A 17 23.36 31.01 -24.34
CA PHE A 17 22.15 30.17 -24.47
C PHE A 17 22.43 28.74 -24.95
N THR A 18 23.66 28.42 -25.39
CA THR A 18 24.00 27.10 -25.95
C THR A 18 24.67 26.13 -24.98
N LEU A 19 24.80 26.48 -23.69
CA LEU A 19 25.55 25.68 -22.72
C LEU A 19 24.72 24.82 -21.76
N THR A 20 23.41 24.67 -21.96
CA THR A 20 22.63 23.65 -21.25
C THR A 20 22.41 22.42 -22.13
N GLN A 21 23.50 21.70 -22.41
CA GLN A 21 23.39 20.32 -22.91
C GLN A 21 23.05 19.44 -21.71
N ALA A 22 21.79 19.03 -21.60
CA ALA A 22 21.40 17.97 -20.68
C ALA A 22 21.94 16.65 -21.25
N TYR A 23 23.01 16.12 -20.65
CA TYR A 23 23.52 14.80 -21.02
C TYR A 23 22.55 13.74 -20.48
N SER A 24 21.76 13.14 -21.35
CA SER A 24 21.30 11.78 -21.09
C SER A 24 22.51 10.88 -21.35
N GLN A 25 23.07 10.27 -20.30
CA GLN A 25 24.19 9.34 -20.45
C GLN A 25 23.64 7.98 -20.88
N GLN A 26 23.74 7.66 -22.17
CA GLN A 26 23.60 6.28 -22.63
C GLN A 26 24.72 5.45 -22.00
N ILE A 27 24.36 4.38 -21.27
CA ILE A 27 25.34 3.46 -20.72
C ILE A 27 25.83 2.56 -21.86
N GLY A 28 27.04 2.82 -22.35
CA GLY A 28 27.68 2.04 -23.42
C GLY A 28 26.92 2.11 -24.75
N ASN A 29 26.79 0.98 -25.44
CA ASN A 29 26.03 0.86 -26.70
C ASN A 29 24.51 0.73 -26.49
N GLY A 30 24.01 0.93 -25.26
CA GLY A 30 22.61 0.79 -24.91
C GLY A 30 22.14 -0.64 -24.63
N TYR A 31 22.99 -1.65 -24.83
CA TYR A 31 22.66 -3.04 -24.50
C TYR A 31 23.08 -3.37 -23.07
N ALA A 32 22.18 -4.04 -22.33
CA ALA A 32 22.51 -4.57 -21.01
C ALA A 32 23.48 -5.76 -21.13
N THR A 33 24.49 -5.79 -20.25
CA THR A 33 25.54 -6.82 -20.31
C THR A 33 25.02 -8.13 -19.70
N TYR A 34 25.40 -9.28 -20.28
CA TYR A 34 25.11 -10.57 -19.66
C TYR A 34 26.08 -10.83 -18.51
N THR A 35 25.58 -11.06 -17.30
CA THR A 35 26.45 -11.03 -16.11
C THR A 35 26.68 -12.35 -15.40
N THR A 36 25.70 -13.26 -15.35
CA THR A 36 25.82 -14.53 -14.60
C THR A 36 24.52 -15.34 -14.64
N THR A 37 24.60 -16.60 -14.17
CA THR A 37 23.48 -17.48 -13.81
C THR A 37 23.11 -17.44 -12.32
N ASP A 38 23.75 -16.61 -11.50
CA ASP A 38 23.52 -16.55 -10.04
C ASP A 38 23.40 -15.10 -9.54
N MET A 39 22.18 -14.70 -9.16
CA MET A 39 21.91 -13.36 -8.64
C MET A 39 22.20 -13.20 -7.15
N ASN A 40 22.68 -14.24 -6.46
CA ASN A 40 23.14 -14.09 -5.07
C ASN A 40 24.46 -13.33 -4.96
N ARG A 41 25.21 -13.17 -6.05
CA ARG A 41 26.50 -12.47 -6.04
C ARG A 41 26.33 -10.96 -6.10
N CYS A 42 27.37 -10.24 -5.68
CA CYS A 42 27.43 -8.80 -5.87
C CYS A 42 27.84 -8.42 -7.29
N PHE A 43 27.21 -7.37 -7.82
CA PHE A 43 27.50 -6.85 -9.15
C PHE A 43 28.19 -5.49 -9.04
N TYR A 44 28.79 -5.06 -10.13
CA TYR A 44 29.12 -3.64 -10.28
C TYR A 44 27.82 -2.84 -10.49
N SER A 45 27.88 -1.52 -10.36
CA SER A 45 26.75 -0.68 -10.75
C SER A 45 26.55 -0.79 -12.27
N GLY A 46 25.31 -0.96 -12.74
CA GLY A 46 25.05 -1.11 -14.17
C GLY A 46 23.69 -1.71 -14.53
N LEU A 47 23.52 -1.94 -15.83
CA LEU A 47 22.36 -2.57 -16.46
C LEU A 47 22.74 -3.97 -16.96
N TYR A 48 21.95 -4.96 -16.59
CA TYR A 48 22.26 -6.36 -16.82
C TYR A 48 21.07 -7.15 -17.37
N SER A 49 21.41 -8.15 -18.16
CA SER A 49 20.49 -9.18 -18.65
C SER A 49 20.91 -10.50 -18.01
N VAL A 50 19.96 -11.22 -17.43
CA VAL A 50 20.22 -12.50 -16.80
C VAL A 50 19.17 -13.53 -17.23
N GLN A 51 19.54 -14.81 -17.25
CA GLN A 51 18.68 -15.90 -17.72
C GLN A 51 18.76 -17.11 -16.78
N ASN A 52 17.59 -17.65 -16.40
CA ASN A 52 17.45 -18.88 -15.61
C ASN A 52 18.32 -18.86 -14.35
N THR A 53 18.32 -17.73 -13.65
CA THR A 53 19.27 -17.49 -12.57
C THR A 53 18.83 -18.04 -11.24
N VAL A 54 19.80 -18.42 -10.42
CA VAL A 54 19.56 -18.71 -9.00
C VAL A 54 19.15 -17.41 -8.31
N ASN A 55 18.11 -17.49 -7.47
CA ASN A 55 17.52 -16.34 -6.76
C ASN A 55 17.04 -15.22 -7.70
N CYS A 56 16.51 -15.63 -8.85
CA CYS A 56 15.80 -14.76 -9.78
C CYS A 56 14.57 -14.12 -9.11
N THR A 57 14.03 -13.06 -9.71
CA THR A 57 12.76 -12.50 -9.21
C THR A 57 11.66 -13.56 -9.22
N PRO A 58 10.63 -13.45 -8.37
CA PRO A 58 9.47 -14.34 -8.38
C PRO A 58 8.64 -14.38 -9.69
N ASP A 59 9.10 -13.76 -10.77
CA ASP A 59 8.50 -13.84 -12.10
C ASP A 59 9.19 -14.93 -12.93
N VAL A 60 8.50 -16.06 -13.07
CA VAL A 60 8.96 -17.27 -13.77
C VAL A 60 8.52 -17.34 -15.24
N SER A 61 7.95 -16.26 -15.78
CA SER A 61 7.30 -16.27 -17.11
C SER A 61 8.21 -16.63 -18.27
N THR A 62 9.47 -16.18 -18.26
CA THR A 62 10.40 -16.40 -19.39
C THR A 62 11.80 -16.85 -18.96
N GLY A 63 12.09 -16.84 -17.66
CA GLY A 63 13.43 -17.04 -17.11
C GLY A 63 14.42 -15.90 -17.39
N TRP A 64 14.12 -15.00 -18.33
CA TRP A 64 14.90 -13.82 -18.65
C TRP A 64 14.49 -12.63 -17.78
N GLN A 65 15.46 -11.90 -17.26
CA GLN A 65 15.22 -10.75 -16.39
C GLN A 65 16.13 -9.57 -16.75
N HIS A 66 15.56 -8.38 -16.68
CA HIS A 66 16.30 -7.13 -16.62
C HIS A 66 16.71 -6.85 -15.18
N LEU A 67 17.94 -6.39 -14.99
CA LEU A 67 18.47 -6.05 -13.68
C LEU A 67 19.17 -4.68 -13.74
N PHE A 68 18.79 -3.79 -12.83
CA PHE A 68 19.42 -2.52 -12.54
C PHE A 68 20.10 -2.60 -11.18
N VAL A 69 21.38 -2.27 -11.10
CA VAL A 69 22.15 -2.31 -9.84
C VAL A 69 22.77 -0.96 -9.57
N LEU A 70 22.58 -0.47 -8.33
CA LEU A 70 23.43 0.57 -7.76
C LEU A 70 24.18 -0.01 -6.57
N ARG A 71 25.51 0.03 -6.65
CA ARG A 71 26.40 -0.34 -5.56
C ARG A 71 26.91 0.90 -4.84
N HIS A 72 27.24 0.73 -3.56
CA HIS A 72 27.90 1.73 -2.74
C HIS A 72 29.24 2.17 -3.36
N SER A 73 29.64 3.42 -3.11
CA SER A 73 30.83 4.02 -3.71
C SER A 73 32.16 3.50 -3.17
N THR A 74 32.15 2.86 -1.99
CA THR A 74 33.36 2.35 -1.35
C THR A 74 33.62 0.89 -1.73
N THR A 75 34.87 0.54 -2.01
CA THR A 75 35.26 -0.83 -2.36
C THR A 75 35.25 -1.79 -1.18
N ASN A 76 35.30 -1.25 0.04
CA ASN A 76 35.24 -2.01 1.29
C ASN A 76 33.81 -2.45 1.66
N ASN A 77 32.81 -2.00 0.91
CA ASN A 77 31.42 -2.27 1.22
C ASN A 77 30.60 -2.48 -0.06
N ASN A 78 30.02 -3.67 -0.19
CA ASN A 78 29.32 -4.10 -1.40
C ASN A 78 27.80 -4.04 -1.23
N TYR A 79 27.34 -3.07 -0.44
CA TYR A 79 25.92 -2.77 -0.34
C TYR A 79 25.38 -2.38 -1.71
N GLN A 80 24.30 -3.00 -2.13
CA GLN A 80 23.70 -2.74 -3.43
C GLN A 80 22.17 -2.72 -3.36
N LEU A 81 21.56 -1.77 -4.06
CA LEU A 81 20.16 -1.79 -4.44
C LEU A 81 20.06 -2.50 -5.79
N GLN A 82 19.18 -3.49 -5.85
CA GLN A 82 18.83 -4.15 -7.10
C GLN A 82 17.37 -3.91 -7.41
N ILE A 83 17.08 -3.56 -8.66
CA ILE A 83 15.73 -3.46 -9.22
C ILE A 83 15.67 -4.38 -10.43
N ALA A 84 14.64 -5.22 -10.52
CA ALA A 84 14.56 -6.21 -11.59
C ALA A 84 13.12 -6.42 -12.07
N ALA A 85 12.98 -6.84 -13.32
CA ALA A 85 11.70 -7.15 -13.95
C ALA A 85 11.87 -8.32 -14.94
N GLY A 86 10.80 -9.06 -15.19
CA GLY A 86 10.74 -10.05 -16.27
C GLY A 86 10.90 -9.39 -17.64
N PHE A 87 11.44 -10.13 -18.61
CA PHE A 87 11.86 -9.55 -19.90
C PHE A 87 10.72 -9.20 -20.86
N ALA A 88 9.75 -10.12 -21.03
CA ALA A 88 8.79 -10.01 -22.14
C ALA A 88 7.32 -10.06 -21.70
N GLN A 89 7.05 -10.50 -20.47
CA GLN A 89 5.71 -10.74 -19.98
C GLN A 89 5.63 -10.29 -18.53
N ASN A 90 4.41 -10.03 -18.05
CA ASN A 90 4.12 -9.61 -16.69
C ASN A 90 4.86 -8.33 -16.28
N SER A 91 4.18 -7.19 -16.33
CA SER A 91 4.69 -5.85 -15.94
C SER A 91 4.95 -5.71 -14.42
N ARG A 92 5.62 -6.69 -13.82
CA ARG A 92 6.01 -6.76 -12.42
C ARG A 92 7.38 -6.12 -12.24
N LEU A 93 7.54 -5.38 -11.16
CA LEU A 93 8.78 -4.71 -10.82
C LEU A 93 9.17 -5.09 -9.40
N PHE A 94 10.40 -5.54 -9.21
CA PHE A 94 10.91 -6.01 -7.94
C PHE A 94 12.11 -5.19 -7.50
N PHE A 95 12.31 -5.06 -6.19
CA PHE A 95 13.53 -4.51 -5.63
C PHE A 95 14.02 -5.30 -4.42
N ARG A 96 15.31 -5.16 -4.11
CA ARG A 96 15.91 -5.65 -2.86
C ARG A 96 17.20 -4.93 -2.53
N LYS A 97 17.66 -5.10 -1.29
CA LYS A 97 18.98 -4.63 -0.84
C LYS A 97 19.84 -5.83 -0.48
N ILE A 98 21.08 -5.86 -0.95
CA ILE A 98 22.08 -6.84 -0.54
C ILE A 98 23.13 -6.10 0.28
N ALA A 99 23.55 -6.69 1.41
CA ALA A 99 24.52 -6.11 2.32
C ALA A 99 25.69 -7.07 2.59
N VAL A 100 26.87 -6.85 1.97
CA VAL A 100 28.06 -7.71 2.16
C VAL A 100 29.40 -7.00 2.05
N SER A 101 30.44 -7.66 2.58
CA SER A 101 31.83 -7.20 2.64
C SER A 101 32.68 -7.48 1.40
N ASP A 102 32.32 -8.46 0.55
CA ASP A 102 33.10 -8.86 -0.64
C ASP A 102 32.20 -9.14 -1.87
N LEU A 103 32.82 -9.35 -3.05
CA LEU A 103 32.12 -9.56 -4.33
C LEU A 103 31.83 -11.03 -4.66
N VAL A 104 32.37 -11.95 -3.88
CA VAL A 104 32.46 -13.38 -4.22
C VAL A 104 31.42 -14.18 -3.42
N SER A 105 31.14 -13.75 -2.20
CA SER A 105 30.23 -14.40 -1.28
C SER A 105 28.77 -14.30 -1.78
N PRO A 106 28.06 -15.43 -1.92
CA PRO A 106 26.65 -15.42 -2.26
C PRO A 106 25.80 -14.92 -1.08
N VAL A 107 24.75 -14.17 -1.40
CA VAL A 107 23.85 -13.53 -0.44
C VAL A 107 22.40 -13.76 -0.86
N SER A 108 21.59 -14.25 0.06
CA SER A 108 20.16 -14.37 -0.15
C SER A 108 19.44 -13.21 0.54
N SER A 109 18.95 -12.25 -0.26
CA SER A 109 17.94 -11.27 0.18
C SER A 109 16.65 -11.52 -0.58
N PRO A 110 15.48 -11.49 0.11
CA PRO A 110 14.20 -11.62 -0.56
C PRO A 110 13.97 -10.47 -1.54
N TRP A 111 13.23 -10.76 -2.60
CA TRP A 111 12.70 -9.77 -3.54
C TRP A 111 11.37 -9.22 -3.03
N PHE A 112 11.21 -7.90 -3.08
CA PHE A 112 9.95 -7.23 -2.79
C PHE A 112 9.35 -6.72 -4.09
N GLU A 113 8.12 -7.11 -4.36
CA GLU A 113 7.36 -6.59 -5.50
C GLU A 113 6.86 -5.18 -5.18
N ILE A 114 7.06 -4.26 -6.11
CA ILE A 114 6.33 -2.99 -6.14
C ILE A 114 4.95 -3.34 -6.66
N ALA A 115 3.91 -2.94 -5.94
CA ALA A 115 2.52 -3.38 -6.11
C ALA A 115 1.93 -3.09 -7.51
N THR A 116 2.38 -3.90 -8.45
CA THR A 116 2.13 -3.76 -9.88
C THR A 116 1.15 -4.86 -10.29
N ARG A 117 1.33 -6.11 -9.81
CA ARG A 117 0.40 -7.23 -10.05
C ARG A 117 0.43 -8.23 -8.87
N GLY A 118 -0.59 -9.08 -8.77
CA GLY A 118 -0.63 -10.19 -7.80
C GLY A 118 -0.92 -9.78 -6.34
N THR A 119 -0.69 -10.72 -5.42
CA THR A 119 -0.86 -10.50 -3.98
C THR A 119 0.31 -9.69 -3.43
N ASN A 120 0.00 -8.51 -2.89
CA ASN A 120 0.98 -7.63 -2.29
C ASN A 120 0.83 -7.64 -0.77
N VAL A 121 1.95 -7.81 -0.06
CA VAL A 121 1.98 -7.75 1.40
C VAL A 121 2.66 -6.45 1.79
N PHE A 122 1.91 -5.56 2.44
CA PHE A 122 2.43 -4.33 3.01
C PHE A 122 2.52 -4.48 4.52
N THR A 123 3.67 -4.08 5.10
CA THR A 123 3.87 -4.08 6.56
C THR A 123 3.79 -2.65 7.07
N GLY A 124 2.90 -2.42 8.04
CA GLY A 124 2.65 -1.11 8.64
C GLY A 124 1.44 -0.36 8.06
N ASP A 125 1.21 0.86 8.54
CA ASP A 125 0.04 1.66 8.19
C ASP A 125 0.06 2.14 6.73
N GLN A 126 -1.04 1.93 6.01
CA GLN A 126 -1.23 2.43 4.65
C GLN A 126 -2.14 3.65 4.67
N LYS A 127 -1.62 4.83 4.28
CA LYS A 127 -2.40 6.07 4.18
C LYS A 127 -2.77 6.35 2.74
N ILE A 128 -4.07 6.36 2.43
CA ILE A 128 -4.60 6.65 1.09
C ILE A 128 -5.26 8.02 1.13
N ASN A 129 -4.74 8.98 0.36
CA ASN A 129 -5.39 10.27 0.12
C ASN A 129 -6.19 10.21 -1.17
N GLY A 130 -7.47 9.85 -1.05
CA GLY A 130 -8.38 9.62 -2.19
C GLY A 130 -9.24 8.38 -1.98
N SER A 131 -9.85 7.90 -3.06
CA SER A 131 -10.75 6.74 -3.03
C SER A 131 -10.01 5.42 -3.26
N LEU A 132 -10.37 4.38 -2.50
CA LEU A 132 -9.99 2.99 -2.76
C LEU A 132 -11.13 2.28 -3.50
N TYR A 133 -10.87 1.84 -4.72
CA TYR A 133 -11.78 0.97 -5.47
C TYR A 133 -11.31 -0.48 -5.37
N ALA A 134 -12.17 -1.36 -4.89
CA ALA A 134 -11.87 -2.78 -4.76
C ALA A 134 -13.12 -3.61 -5.09
N ASN A 135 -12.92 -4.78 -5.71
CA ASN A 135 -14.00 -5.73 -5.95
C ASN A 135 -14.49 -6.36 -4.63
N SER A 136 -13.59 -6.54 -3.66
CA SER A 136 -13.90 -7.04 -2.32
C SER A 136 -12.86 -6.54 -1.30
N ILE A 137 -13.29 -6.36 -0.06
CA ILE A 137 -12.43 -5.99 1.08
C ILE A 137 -12.75 -6.95 2.22
N TYR A 138 -11.73 -7.67 2.69
CA TYR A 138 -11.81 -8.53 3.86
C TYR A 138 -11.11 -7.83 5.02
N VAL A 139 -11.85 -7.55 6.09
CA VAL A 139 -11.27 -6.97 7.31
C VAL A 139 -11.32 -8.01 8.41
N GLN A 140 -10.14 -8.37 8.92
CA GLN A 140 -10.02 -9.31 10.02
C GLN A 140 -10.01 -8.53 11.34
N GLN A 141 -11.05 -8.70 12.15
CA GLN A 141 -11.13 -8.14 13.49
C GLN A 141 -11.01 -9.21 14.56
N THR A 142 -10.55 -8.80 15.74
CA THR A 142 -10.42 -9.66 16.93
C THR A 142 -11.66 -9.63 17.83
N VAL A 143 -12.59 -8.69 17.63
CA VAL A 143 -13.80 -8.52 18.45
C VAL A 143 -15.03 -8.55 17.55
N TRP A 144 -16.04 -9.34 17.92
CA TRP A 144 -17.28 -9.52 17.17
C TRP A 144 -18.49 -9.48 18.11
N SER A 145 -19.67 -9.08 17.61
CA SER A 145 -20.78 -8.56 18.42
C SER A 145 -21.80 -9.59 18.96
N ASP A 146 -21.60 -10.90 18.78
CA ASP A 146 -22.65 -11.92 19.05
C ASP A 146 -23.09 -12.05 20.54
N TYR A 147 -22.54 -11.25 21.44
CA TYR A 147 -22.84 -11.29 22.87
C TYR A 147 -24.20 -10.66 23.24
N VAL A 148 -24.88 -9.95 22.33
CA VAL A 148 -26.20 -9.35 22.59
C VAL A 148 -27.25 -10.42 22.93
N PHE A 149 -27.11 -11.63 22.40
CA PHE A 149 -28.02 -12.74 22.66
C PHE A 149 -27.61 -13.62 23.86
N TYR A 150 -26.51 -13.30 24.54
CA TYR A 150 -26.02 -14.12 25.65
C TYR A 150 -26.83 -13.89 26.93
N PRO A 151 -27.00 -14.93 27.78
CA PRO A 151 -27.60 -14.76 29.10
C PRO A 151 -26.84 -13.72 29.92
N GLY A 152 -27.55 -12.72 30.44
CA GLY A 152 -26.96 -11.62 31.20
C GLY A 152 -26.70 -10.34 30.40
N TYR A 153 -27.01 -10.31 29.10
CA TYR A 153 -27.06 -9.05 28.36
C TYR A 153 -28.18 -8.15 28.88
N THR A 154 -27.83 -6.95 29.35
CA THR A 154 -28.79 -5.97 29.84
C THR A 154 -29.22 -5.06 28.69
N LEU A 155 -30.34 -5.39 28.04
CA LEU A 155 -30.96 -4.53 27.04
C LEU A 155 -31.52 -3.26 27.71
N MET A 156 -31.20 -2.09 27.15
CA MET A 156 -31.69 -0.81 27.65
C MET A 156 -33.23 -0.75 27.54
N PRO A 157 -33.98 -0.32 28.56
CA PRO A 157 -35.42 -0.12 28.41
C PRO A 157 -35.74 0.93 27.33
N LEU A 158 -36.79 0.73 26.54
CA LEU A 158 -37.17 1.65 25.46
C LEU A 158 -37.44 3.08 25.97
N THR A 159 -37.95 3.24 27.19
CA THR A 159 -38.14 4.55 27.83
C THR A 159 -36.83 5.29 28.07
N ASP A 160 -35.79 4.58 28.50
CA ASP A 160 -34.46 5.14 28.76
C ASP A 160 -33.75 5.45 27.45
N LEU A 161 -33.92 4.57 26.45
CA LEU A 161 -33.39 4.78 25.11
C LEU A 161 -34.03 6.00 24.44
N GLU A 162 -35.35 6.16 24.54
CA GLU A 162 -36.07 7.33 24.04
C GLU A 162 -35.53 8.61 24.69
N TYR A 163 -35.44 8.64 26.02
CA TYR A 163 -34.86 9.77 26.75
C TYR A 163 -33.43 10.09 26.27
N PHE A 164 -32.59 9.06 26.10
CA PHE A 164 -31.22 9.23 25.60
C PHE A 164 -31.20 9.84 24.20
N ILE A 165 -32.00 9.34 23.26
CA ILE A 165 -32.04 9.83 21.88
C ILE A 165 -32.54 11.28 21.86
N HIS A 166 -33.57 11.62 22.64
CA HIS A 166 -34.07 12.99 22.72
C HIS A 166 -33.00 13.97 23.22
N LYS A 167 -32.22 13.56 24.22
CA LYS A 167 -31.15 14.37 24.82
C LYS A 167 -29.92 14.47 23.92
N ASN A 168 -29.44 13.37 23.35
CA ASN A 168 -28.12 13.28 22.72
C ASN A 168 -28.16 13.30 21.19
N LYS A 169 -29.32 13.07 20.55
CA LYS A 169 -29.51 13.04 19.09
C LYS A 169 -28.71 11.96 18.34
N HIS A 170 -28.28 10.92 19.04
CA HIS A 170 -27.70 9.70 18.47
C HIS A 170 -28.01 8.50 19.37
N LEU A 171 -27.71 7.28 18.89
CA LEU A 171 -27.85 6.06 19.68
C LEU A 171 -26.70 5.92 20.69
N PRO A 172 -26.92 5.25 21.83
CA PRO A 172 -25.84 4.90 22.76
C PRO A 172 -24.68 4.21 22.03
N GLU A 173 -23.44 4.50 22.44
CA GLU A 173 -22.17 3.98 21.90
C GLU A 173 -21.84 4.39 20.45
N VAL A 174 -22.80 4.90 19.68
CA VAL A 174 -22.55 5.43 18.34
C VAL A 174 -21.87 6.79 18.47
N PRO A 175 -20.68 6.99 17.85
CA PRO A 175 -19.96 8.25 17.94
C PRO A 175 -20.76 9.39 17.31
N THR A 176 -20.57 10.59 17.86
CA THR A 176 -21.18 11.81 17.35
C THR A 176 -20.56 12.22 16.02
N THR A 177 -21.29 13.02 15.24
CA THR A 177 -20.76 13.64 14.02
C THR A 177 -19.45 14.39 14.27
N LYS A 178 -19.33 15.07 15.42
CA LYS A 178 -18.12 15.81 15.78
C LYS A 178 -16.93 14.87 15.94
N GLU A 179 -17.09 13.77 16.69
CA GLU A 179 -16.02 12.80 16.91
C GLU A 179 -15.57 12.12 15.61
N VAL A 180 -16.53 11.80 14.72
CA VAL A 180 -16.21 11.21 13.40
C VAL A 180 -15.46 12.18 12.51
N LEU A 181 -15.81 13.48 12.52
CA LEU A 181 -15.11 14.49 11.72
C LEU A 181 -13.71 14.79 12.26
N GLU A 182 -13.51 14.72 13.58
CA GLU A 182 -12.22 14.99 14.22
C GLU A 182 -11.26 13.80 14.16
N ASN A 183 -11.75 12.58 14.43
CA ASN A 183 -10.90 11.40 14.64
C ASN A 183 -11.06 10.33 13.55
N GLY A 184 -12.05 10.45 12.67
CA GLY A 184 -12.44 9.40 11.73
C GLY A 184 -13.16 8.24 12.42
N VAL A 185 -13.30 7.13 11.70
CA VAL A 185 -13.91 5.91 12.23
C VAL A 185 -13.20 4.68 11.69
N ASN A 186 -12.98 3.69 12.56
CA ASN A 186 -12.58 2.36 12.12
C ASN A 186 -13.82 1.66 11.51
N VAL A 187 -13.79 1.44 10.20
CA VAL A 187 -14.92 0.87 9.44
C VAL A 187 -15.36 -0.48 10.01
N ALA A 188 -14.41 -1.30 10.47
CA ALA A 188 -14.77 -2.61 10.98
C ALA A 188 -15.39 -2.55 12.38
N GLU A 189 -14.88 -1.69 13.27
CA GLU A 189 -15.51 -1.44 14.58
C GLU A 189 -16.91 -0.86 14.41
N MET A 190 -17.09 0.06 13.46
CA MET A 190 -18.41 0.61 13.14
C MET A 190 -19.36 -0.47 12.61
N ASN A 191 -18.90 -1.37 11.74
CA ASN A 191 -19.73 -2.47 11.26
C ASN A 191 -20.12 -3.43 12.40
N ALA A 192 -19.22 -3.74 13.32
CA ALA A 192 -19.53 -4.54 14.50
C ALA A 192 -20.54 -3.84 15.42
N LEU A 193 -20.38 -2.53 15.63
CA LEU A 193 -21.32 -1.72 16.40
C LEU A 193 -22.70 -1.66 15.73
N LEU A 194 -22.76 -1.51 14.41
CA LEU A 194 -24.02 -1.53 13.66
C LEU A 194 -24.71 -2.89 13.79
N LEU A 195 -23.97 -3.99 13.71
CA LEU A 195 -24.52 -5.33 13.95
C LEU A 195 -25.11 -5.43 15.36
N LYS A 196 -24.39 -4.96 16.39
CA LYS A 196 -24.90 -4.87 17.76
C LYS A 196 -26.26 -4.17 17.81
N LYS A 197 -26.38 -3.01 17.16
CA LYS A 197 -27.62 -2.23 17.14
C LYS A 197 -28.76 -2.92 16.41
N VAL A 198 -28.46 -3.69 15.35
CA VAL A 198 -29.44 -4.54 14.67
C VAL A 198 -29.93 -5.68 15.57
N GLU A 199 -29.03 -6.30 16.36
CA GLU A 199 -29.40 -7.35 17.31
C GLU A 199 -30.26 -6.81 18.46
N GLU A 200 -29.89 -5.66 19.04
CA GLU A 200 -30.70 -4.96 20.05
C GLU A 200 -32.10 -4.62 19.50
N LEU A 201 -32.17 -4.08 18.28
CA LEU A 201 -33.43 -3.79 17.60
C LEU A 201 -34.28 -5.06 17.43
N THR A 202 -33.64 -6.19 17.11
CA THR A 202 -34.33 -7.47 16.96
C THR A 202 -34.94 -7.93 18.28
N LEU A 203 -34.25 -7.75 19.41
CA LEU A 203 -34.81 -8.05 20.74
C LEU A 203 -36.03 -7.19 21.05
N TYR A 204 -35.98 -5.87 20.81
CA TYR A 204 -37.15 -5.00 20.99
C TYR A 204 -38.33 -5.43 20.12
N VAL A 205 -38.10 -5.83 18.87
CA VAL A 205 -39.16 -6.30 17.96
C VAL A 205 -39.79 -7.61 18.47
N ILE A 206 -38.97 -8.53 18.98
CA ILE A 206 -39.45 -9.79 19.58
C ILE A 206 -40.34 -9.49 20.80
N ASP A 207 -39.92 -8.58 21.67
CA ASP A 207 -40.70 -8.24 22.87
C ASP A 207 -41.99 -7.51 22.52
N LEU A 208 -41.96 -6.56 21.57
CA LEU A 208 -43.15 -5.90 21.05
C LEU A 208 -44.14 -6.92 20.44
N LYS A 209 -43.65 -7.93 19.72
CA LYS A 209 -44.49 -8.99 19.15
C LYS A 209 -45.20 -9.81 20.25
N LYS A 210 -44.50 -10.14 21.34
CA LYS A 210 -45.10 -10.84 22.49
C LYS A 210 -46.22 -10.02 23.13
N GLU A 211 -46.00 -8.72 23.31
CA GLU A 211 -47.03 -7.81 23.86
C GLU A 211 -48.27 -7.75 22.97
N ILE A 212 -48.09 -7.61 21.65
CA ILE A 212 -49.19 -7.60 20.68
C ILE A 212 -49.99 -8.90 20.73
N ASP A 213 -49.32 -10.05 20.82
CA ASP A 213 -50.00 -11.35 20.86
C ASP A 213 -50.77 -11.55 22.16
N LEU A 214 -50.25 -11.06 23.29
CA LEU A 214 -50.97 -11.06 24.57
C LEU A 214 -52.24 -10.18 24.50
N LEU A 215 -52.13 -8.99 23.91
CA LEU A 215 -53.28 -8.10 23.70
C LEU A 215 -54.36 -8.73 22.82
N LYS A 216 -53.96 -9.47 21.77
CA LYS A 216 -54.88 -10.18 20.87
C LYS A 216 -55.56 -11.39 21.49
N GLN A 217 -54.96 -12.02 22.50
CA GLN A 217 -55.59 -13.15 23.23
C GLN A 217 -56.58 -12.68 24.29
N THR A 218 -56.46 -11.41 24.72
CA THR A 218 -57.30 -10.83 25.78
C THR A 218 -58.58 -10.17 25.21
N HIS A 219 -58.72 -10.13 23.89
CA HIS A 219 -59.87 -9.60 23.14
C HIS A 219 -60.46 -10.67 22.22
#